data_AF-A0A951PAN0-F1
#
_entry.id   AF-A0A951PAN0-F1
#
_cell.length_a   1.000
_cell.length_b   1.000
_cell.length_c   1.000
_cell.angle_alpha   90.00
_cell.angle_beta   90.00
_cell.angle_gamma   90.00
#
_symmetry.space_group_name_H-M   'P 1'
#
loop_
_entity.id
_entity.type
_entity.pdbx_description
1 polymer ?
#
loop_
_entity_poly.entity_id
_entity_poly.type
_entity_poly.pdbx_seq_one_letter_code
_entity_poly.pdbx_strand_id
1 'polypeptide(L)'
;MRWEDELDCQQEHPRNQVLERIDQVGRQQWKQESGYHRRSLAETTMFRCKTIFGATLRRRLFANQAVELFLKCAALNRMIQLGKPNSCKVEI
;
A
#
# COMPACT_ATOMS: atom_id res chain seq x y z
N MET A 1 3.73 -9.73 -21.33
CA MET A 1 4.59 -8.52 -21.43
C MET A 1 5.81 -8.78 -20.56
N ARG A 2 6.92 -9.20 -21.17
CA ARG A 2 8.18 -9.51 -20.49
C ARG A 2 8.99 -8.23 -20.38
N TRP A 3 9.55 -7.97 -19.21
CA TRP A 3 10.42 -6.81 -18.97
C TRP A 3 11.84 -7.22 -19.33
N GLU A 4 12.47 -6.49 -20.24
CA GLU A 4 13.88 -6.64 -20.57
C GLU A 4 14.60 -5.39 -20.06
N ASP A 5 15.61 -5.58 -19.21
CA ASP A 5 16.43 -4.48 -18.72
C ASP A 5 17.51 -4.17 -19.77
N GLU A 6 17.51 -2.94 -20.31
CA GLU A 6 18.45 -2.52 -21.37
C GLU A 6 19.94 -2.54 -20.96
N LEU A 7 20.25 -2.75 -19.67
CA LEU A 7 21.58 -2.61 -19.09
C LEU A 7 22.17 -3.87 -18.44
N ASP A 8 21.44 -4.99 -18.37
CA ASP A 8 21.99 -6.25 -17.85
C ASP A 8 21.30 -7.46 -18.50
N CYS A 9 22.02 -8.11 -19.41
CA CYS A 9 21.50 -9.24 -20.19
C CYS A 9 21.59 -10.59 -19.46
N GLN A 10 22.00 -10.62 -18.18
CA GLN A 10 22.23 -11.88 -17.46
C GLN A 10 21.35 -12.08 -16.22
N GLN A 11 20.56 -11.08 -15.80
CA GLN A 11 19.69 -11.21 -14.63
C GLN A 11 18.21 -11.07 -15.00
N GLU A 12 17.45 -12.15 -14.81
CA GLU A 12 15.99 -12.15 -14.95
C GLU A 12 15.36 -11.11 -14.02
N HIS A 13 14.69 -10.09 -14.58
CA HIS A 13 14.05 -9.05 -13.79
C HIS A 13 13.06 -9.70 -12.79
N PRO A 14 13.14 -9.40 -11.47
CA PRO A 14 12.25 -9.96 -10.44
C PRO A 14 10.75 -9.82 -10.72
N ARG A 15 10.37 -8.89 -11.59
CA ARG A 15 8.99 -8.67 -12.03
C ARG A 15 8.49 -9.78 -12.95
N ASN A 16 9.35 -10.34 -13.79
CA ASN A 16 8.99 -11.43 -14.68
C ASN A 16 8.59 -12.68 -13.87
N GLN A 17 9.34 -13.01 -12.81
CA GLN A 17 9.00 -14.12 -11.90
C GLN A 17 7.63 -13.93 -11.22
N VAL A 18 7.30 -12.69 -10.84
CA VAL A 18 5.97 -12.37 -10.29
C VAL A 18 4.87 -12.54 -11.34
N LEU A 19 5.12 -12.12 -12.58
CA LEU A 19 4.15 -12.27 -13.68
C LEU A 19 3.90 -13.75 -14.00
N GLU A 20 4.95 -14.56 -14.08
CA GLU A 20 4.83 -16.01 -14.27
C GLU A 20 4.05 -16.66 -13.13
N ARG A 21 4.32 -16.28 -11.88
CA ARG A 21 3.56 -16.81 -10.75
C ARG A 21 2.09 -16.41 -10.82
N ILE A 22 1.79 -15.17 -11.17
CA ILE A 22 0.40 -14.69 -11.34
C ILE A 22 -0.30 -15.47 -12.47
N ASP A 23 0.39 -15.81 -13.55
CA ASP A 23 -0.16 -16.58 -14.66
C ASP A 23 -0.49 -18.03 -14.23
N GLN A 24 0.38 -18.64 -13.40
CA GLN A 24 0.19 -19.99 -12.89
C GLN A 24 -0.93 -20.14 -11.86
N VAL A 25 -1.00 -19.27 -10.85
CA VAL A 25 -1.94 -19.41 -9.71
C VAL A 25 -3.11 -18.42 -9.76
N GLY A 26 -3.11 -17.50 -10.70
CA GLY A 26 -4.07 -16.40 -10.75
C GLY A 26 -3.78 -15.29 -9.74
N ARG A 27 -4.23 -14.08 -10.07
CA ARG A 27 -3.92 -12.86 -9.30
C ARG A 27 -4.44 -12.88 -7.86
N GLN A 28 -5.60 -13.48 -7.62
CA GLN A 28 -6.21 -13.51 -6.29
C GLN A 28 -5.39 -14.37 -5.31
N GLN A 29 -5.00 -15.57 -5.75
CA GLN A 29 -4.20 -16.47 -4.94
C GLN A 29 -2.79 -15.91 -4.72
N TRP A 30 -2.14 -15.39 -5.77
CA TRP A 30 -0.84 -14.74 -5.64
C TRP A 30 -0.85 -13.58 -4.61
N LYS A 31 -1.92 -12.78 -4.57
CA LYS A 31 -2.04 -11.69 -3.57
C LYS A 31 -2.11 -12.20 -2.13
N GLN A 32 -2.65 -13.41 -1.91
CA GLN A 32 -2.67 -14.05 -0.60
C GLN A 32 -1.29 -14.61 -0.26
N GLU A 33 -0.67 -15.36 -1.17
CA GLU A 33 0.66 -15.97 -1.01
C GLU A 33 1.74 -14.92 -0.72
N SER A 34 1.72 -13.79 -1.44
CA SER A 34 2.70 -12.71 -1.28
C SER A 34 2.46 -11.79 -0.09
N GLY A 35 1.36 -11.96 0.66
CA GLY A 35 0.97 -11.02 1.71
C GLY A 35 0.66 -9.61 1.20
N TYR A 36 0.39 -9.45 -0.11
CA TYR A 36 0.22 -8.17 -0.78
C TYR A 36 -0.85 -7.29 -0.12
N HIS A 37 -1.89 -7.92 0.45
CA HIS A 37 -2.98 -7.18 1.10
C HIS A 37 -2.48 -6.29 2.24
N ARG A 38 -1.63 -6.81 3.13
CA ARG A 38 -1.12 -6.04 4.28
C ARG A 38 -0.24 -4.87 3.84
N ARG A 39 0.63 -5.11 2.85
CA ARG A 39 1.51 -4.07 2.27
C ARG A 39 0.68 -2.97 1.60
N SER A 40 -0.26 -3.35 0.75
CA SER A 40 -1.15 -2.42 0.04
C SER A 40 -1.96 -1.55 1.00
N LEU A 41 -2.45 -2.11 2.13
CA LEU A 41 -3.13 -1.35 3.17
C LEU A 41 -2.22 -0.31 3.84
N ALA A 42 -0.99 -0.68 4.18
CA ALA A 42 -0.02 0.23 4.80
C ALA A 42 0.37 1.37 3.84
N GLU A 43 0.69 1.04 2.58
CA GLU A 43 1.01 2.02 1.53
C GLU A 43 -0.14 2.99 1.29
N THR A 44 -1.37 2.48 1.19
CA THR A 44 -2.58 3.31 1.01
C THR A 44 -2.81 4.22 2.21
N THR A 45 -2.62 3.72 3.43
CA THR A 45 -2.77 4.51 4.65
C THR A 45 -1.74 5.64 4.71
N MET A 46 -0.47 5.35 4.39
CA MET A 46 0.59 6.36 4.35
C MET A 46 0.38 7.38 3.23
N PHE A 47 -0.08 6.94 2.06
CA PHE A 47 -0.46 7.84 0.96
C PHE A 47 -1.53 8.83 1.44
N ARG A 48 -2.63 8.34 2.03
CA ARG A 48 -3.70 9.19 2.58
C ARG A 48 -3.20 10.15 3.65
N CYS A 49 -2.36 9.68 4.58
CA CYS A 49 -1.79 10.50 5.63
C CYS A 49 -0.99 11.68 5.04
N LYS A 50 -0.12 11.42 4.07
CA LYS A 50 0.68 12.45 3.39
C LYS A 50 -0.18 13.42 2.57
N THR A 51 -1.20 12.91 1.88
CA THR A 51 -2.09 13.75 1.06
C THR A 51 -2.92 14.70 1.92
N ILE A 52 -3.42 14.25 3.07
CA ILE A 52 -4.32 15.05 3.92
C ILE A 52 -3.53 16.00 4.84
N PHE A 53 -2.45 15.52 5.46
CA PHE A 53 -1.71 16.28 6.48
C PHE A 53 -0.38 16.86 6.00
N GLY A 54 -0.01 16.60 4.75
CA GLY A 54 1.30 16.92 4.17
C GLY A 54 2.35 15.84 4.42
N ALA A 55 3.40 15.88 3.60
CA ALA A 55 4.51 14.92 3.65
C ALA A 55 5.51 15.17 4.79
N THR A 56 5.35 16.25 5.56
CA THR A 56 6.28 16.70 6.60
C THR A 56 5.64 16.77 7.98
N LEU A 57 6.48 16.70 9.01
CA LEU A 57 6.09 16.90 10.41
C LEU A 57 6.56 18.29 10.86
N ARG A 58 5.72 18.98 11.63
CA ARG A 58 5.98 20.37 12.05
C ARG A 58 6.91 20.43 13.26
N ARG A 59 6.84 19.44 14.15
CA ARG A 59 7.61 19.43 15.39
C ARG A 59 9.08 19.09 15.13
N ARG A 60 9.99 19.72 15.89
CA ARG A 60 11.45 19.59 15.73
C ARG A 60 12.08 18.51 16.62
N LEU A 61 11.41 18.15 17.72
CA LEU A 61 11.87 17.10 18.63
C LEU A 61 11.20 15.77 18.26
N PHE A 62 11.98 14.68 18.24
CA PHE A 62 11.49 13.35 17.86
C PHE A 62 10.29 12.89 18.69
N ALA A 63 10.32 13.09 20.01
CA ALA A 63 9.20 12.76 20.88
C ALA A 63 7.90 13.48 20.45
N ASN A 64 8.01 14.76 20.09
CA ASN A 64 6.88 15.55 19.62
C ASN A 64 6.44 15.18 18.20
N GLN A 65 7.37 14.74 17.33
CA GLN A 65 7.06 14.20 16.02
C GLN A 65 6.29 12.89 16.10
N ALA A 66 6.67 12.00 17.03
CA ALA A 66 5.95 10.76 17.28
C ALA A 66 4.51 11.06 17.72
N VAL A 67 4.32 11.95 18.69
CA VAL A 67 2.98 12.38 19.14
C VAL A 67 2.18 13.02 17.99
N GLU A 68 2.79 13.89 17.19
CA GLU A 68 2.14 14.48 16.01
C GLU A 68 1.66 13.41 15.03
N LEU A 69 2.50 12.40 14.75
CA LEU A 69 2.16 11.30 13.86
C LEU A 69 1.01 10.45 14.44
N PHE A 70 1.04 10.11 15.73
CA PHE A 70 -0.03 9.36 16.38
C PHE A 70 -1.37 10.11 16.33
N LEU A 71 -1.36 11.43 16.55
CA LEU A 71 -2.55 12.27 16.43
C LEU A 71 -3.09 12.29 14.99
N LYS A 72 -2.21 12.46 13.99
CA LYS A 72 -2.59 12.39 12.56
C LYS A 72 -3.21 11.03 12.21
N CYS A 73 -2.63 9.93 12.68
CA CYS A 73 -3.18 8.58 12.48
C CYS A 73 -4.55 8.41 13.15
N ALA A 74 -4.72 8.87 14.39
CA ALA A 74 -6.00 8.81 15.09
C ALA A 74 -7.10 9.62 14.36
N ALA A 75 -6.76 10.83 13.91
CA ALA A 75 -7.65 11.67 13.11
C ALA A 75 -8.03 10.99 11.78
N LEU A 76 -7.05 10.40 11.08
CA LEU A 76 -7.29 9.67 9.83
C LEU A 76 -8.23 8.50 10.04
N ASN A 77 -8.01 7.70 11.08
CA ASN A 77 -8.89 6.59 11.41
C ASN A 77 -10.31 7.08 11.69
N ARG A 78 -10.47 8.19 12.42
CA ARG A 78 -11.79 8.78 12.68
C ARG A 78 -12.48 9.24 11.40
N MET A 79 -11.78 9.91 10.49
CA MET A 79 -12.31 10.31 9.18
C MET A 79 -12.76 9.10 8.36
N ILE A 80 -11.98 8.01 8.37
CA ILE A 80 -12.35 6.77 7.66
C ILE A 80 -13.64 6.18 8.24
N GLN A 81 -13.78 6.12 9.57
CA GLN A 81 -14.99 5.58 10.19
C GLN A 81 -16.24 6.41 9.88
N LEU A 82 -16.09 7.73 9.69
CA LEU A 82 -17.21 8.61 9.37
C LEU A 82 -17.54 8.62 7.88
N GLY A 83 -16.54 8.52 7.01
CA GLY A 83 -16.71 8.66 5.56
C GLY A 83 -16.83 7.34 4.78
N LYS A 84 -16.66 6.18 5.42
CA LYS A 84 -16.69 4.89 4.73
C LYS A 84 -18.15 4.47 4.44
N PRO A 85 -18.55 4.30 3.16
CA PRO A 85 -19.86 3.75 2.83
C PRO A 85 -19.92 2.25 3.11
N ASN A 86 -21.13 1.75 3.39
CA ASN A 86 -21.39 0.31 3.52
C ASN A 86 -21.48 -0.32 2.13
N SER A 87 -20.44 -1.04 1.73
CA SER A 87 -20.46 -1.86 0.52
C SER A 87 -21.04 -3.24 0.83
N CYS A 88 -22.15 -3.61 0.17
CA CYS A 88 -22.69 -4.97 0.15
C CYS A 88 -22.42 -5.62 -1.20
N LYS A 89 -22.23 -6.95 -1.20
CA LYS A 89 -22.18 -7.73 -2.44
C LYS A 89 -23.61 -7.79 -2.99
N VAL A 90 -23.80 -7.29 -4.21
CA VAL A 90 -25.06 -7.46 -4.93
C VAL A 90 -24.95 -8.77 -5.70
N GLU A 91 -25.87 -9.68 -5.43
CA GLU A 91 -26.05 -10.88 -6.26
C GLU A 91 -26.83 -10.45 -7.51
N ILE A 92 -26.22 -10.71 -8.68
CA ILE A 92 -26.82 -10.49 -10.01
C ILE A 92 -27.02 -11.88 -10.61
#